data_AF-A0A6I3V0N6-F1
#
_entry.id   AF-A0A6I3V0N6-F1
#
_cell.length_a   1.000
_cell.length_b   1.000
_cell.length_c   1.000
_cell.angle_alpha   90.00
_cell.angle_beta   90.00
_cell.angle_gamma   90.00
#
_symmetry.space_group_name_H-M   'P 1'
#
loop_
_entity.id
_entity.type
_entity.pdbx_description
1 polymer ?
#
loop_
_entity_poly.entity_id
_entity_poly.type
_entity_poly.pdbx_seq_one_letter_code
_entity_poly.pdbx_strand_id
1 'polypeptide(L)'
;ATTVRTILDSQGDLQNIGGLSYLVEIVNSVPTSANAEYYAKIVAEKAMLRRLISKLTESVNQAYEASKPADEIIAQAEKGLID
;
A
#
# COMPACT_ATOMS: atom_id res chain seq x y z
N ALA A 1 -9.86 21.47 -0.08
CA ALA A 1 -10.93 20.49 -0.38
C ALA A 1 -11.46 20.62 -1.82
N THR A 2 -11.74 21.83 -2.33
CA THR A 2 -12.40 22.02 -3.64
C THR A 2 -11.62 21.48 -4.83
N THR A 3 -10.29 21.67 -4.90
CA THR A 3 -9.46 21.15 -6.01
C THR A 3 -9.37 19.63 -6.02
N VAL A 4 -9.17 19.01 -4.86
CA VAL A 4 -9.12 17.54 -4.69
C VAL A 4 -10.44 16.91 -5.09
N ARG A 5 -11.57 17.52 -4.70
CA ARG A 5 -12.91 17.09 -5.13
C ARG A 5 -13.03 17.08 -6.65
N THR A 6 -12.67 18.17 -7.33
CA THR A 6 -12.80 18.28 -8.79
C THR A 6 -11.98 17.20 -9.52
N ILE A 7 -10.77 16.91 -9.03
CA ILE A 7 -9.92 15.86 -9.64
C ILE A 7 -10.57 14.48 -9.48
N LEU A 8 -11.00 14.12 -8.26
CA LEU A 8 -11.65 12.83 -8.01
C LEU A 8 -12.97 12.67 -8.76
N ASP A 9 -13.73 13.75 -8.92
CA ASP A 9 -14.97 13.75 -9.69
C ASP A 9 -14.70 13.54 -11.19
N SER A 10 -13.66 14.20 -11.73
CA SER A 10 -13.23 14.01 -13.12
C SER A 10 -12.69 12.61 -13.42
N GLN A 11 -12.17 11.93 -12.40
CA GLN A 11 -11.70 10.54 -12.47
C GLN A 11 -12.83 9.52 -12.24
N GLY A 12 -14.00 9.96 -11.78
CA GLY A 12 -15.12 9.09 -11.41
C GLY A 12 -14.94 8.37 -10.06
N ASP A 13 -13.89 8.71 -9.29
CA ASP A 13 -13.53 8.04 -8.04
C ASP A 13 -14.16 8.66 -6.79
N LEU A 14 -14.75 9.86 -6.91
CA LEU A 14 -15.29 10.60 -5.76
C LEU A 14 -16.29 9.76 -4.95
N GLN A 15 -17.11 8.96 -5.63
CA GLN A 15 -18.15 8.16 -4.99
C GLN A 15 -17.57 6.88 -4.38
N ASN A 16 -16.52 6.31 -5.00
CA ASN A 16 -15.82 5.13 -4.51
C ASN A 16 -15.14 5.38 -3.15
N ILE A 17 -14.68 6.62 -2.91
CA ILE A 17 -14.04 7.00 -1.65
C ILE A 17 -15.02 7.44 -0.56
N GLY A 18 -16.34 7.41 -0.79
CA GLY A 18 -17.35 7.87 0.18
C GLY A 18 -17.81 9.32 0.01
N GLY A 19 -17.48 9.96 -1.12
CA GLY A 19 -17.98 11.28 -1.48
C GLY A 19 -17.32 12.46 -0.77
N LEU A 20 -17.91 13.64 -0.93
CA LEU A 20 -17.39 14.87 -0.34
C LEU A 20 -17.34 14.84 1.20
N SER A 21 -18.29 14.16 1.83
CA SER A 21 -18.35 14.02 3.29
C SER A 21 -17.07 13.41 3.85
N TYR A 22 -16.54 12.38 3.20
CA TYR A 22 -15.33 11.70 3.65
C TYR A 22 -14.08 12.61 3.56
N LEU A 23 -13.98 13.43 2.50
CA LEU A 23 -12.90 14.42 2.39
C LEU A 23 -12.96 15.48 3.50
N VAL A 24 -14.17 15.93 3.86
CA VAL A 24 -14.36 16.89 4.95
C VAL A 24 -13.99 16.27 6.30
N GLU A 25 -14.36 15.00 6.52
CA GLU A 25 -13.99 14.26 7.71
C GLU A 25 -12.46 14.14 7.85
N ILE A 26 -11.74 13.78 6.78
CA ILE A 26 -10.27 13.70 6.81
C ILE A 26 -9.64 15.05 7.16
N VAL A 27 -10.11 16.15 6.56
CA VAL A 27 -9.59 17.49 6.86
C VAL A 27 -9.79 17.86 8.32
N ASN A 28 -10.90 17.43 8.92
CA ASN A 28 -11.23 17.70 10.31
C ASN A 28 -10.66 16.66 11.30
N SER A 29 -10.08 15.56 10.82
CA SER A 29 -9.56 14.48 11.65
C SER A 29 -8.27 14.84 12.41
N VAL A 30 -7.56 15.87 11.95
CA VAL A 30 -6.30 16.34 12.56
C VAL A 30 -6.34 17.84 12.83
N PRO A 31 -5.91 18.31 14.02
CA PRO A 31 -5.94 19.74 14.34
C PRO A 31 -4.95 20.58 13.53
N THR A 32 -3.81 19.98 13.14
CA THR A 32 -2.76 20.64 12.37
C THR A 32 -2.06 19.64 11.45
N SER A 33 -1.40 20.16 10.41
CA SER A 33 -0.54 19.37 9.52
C SER A 33 0.89 19.18 10.05
N ALA A 34 1.20 19.66 11.26
CA ALA A 34 2.57 19.68 11.80
C ALA A 34 3.18 18.27 11.95
N ASN A 35 2.34 17.26 12.16
CA ASN A 35 2.76 15.85 12.35
C ASN A 35 2.70 15.01 11.06
N ALA A 36 2.56 15.63 9.88
CA ALA A 36 2.40 14.88 8.62
C ALA A 36 3.55 13.89 8.36
N GLU A 37 4.80 14.30 8.61
CA GLU A 37 5.97 13.44 8.44
C GLU A 37 5.97 12.24 9.41
N TYR A 38 5.56 12.46 10.66
CA TYR A 38 5.44 11.41 11.67
C TYR A 38 4.44 10.33 11.23
N TYR A 39 3.25 10.73 10.78
CA TYR A 39 2.26 9.77 10.28
C TYR A 39 2.69 9.10 8.97
N ALA A 40 3.35 9.84 8.08
CA ALA A 40 3.91 9.27 6.85
C ALA A 40 4.93 8.15 7.16
N LYS A 41 5.76 8.33 8.19
CA LYS A 41 6.70 7.31 8.65
C LYS A 41 5.98 6.04 9.13
N ILE A 42 4.93 6.19 9.93
CA ILE A 42 4.12 5.04 10.38
C ILE A 42 3.54 4.28 9.18
N VAL A 43 2.97 5.01 8.21
CA VAL A 43 2.40 4.40 7.00
C VAL A 43 3.47 3.69 6.18
N ALA A 44 4.66 4.30 6.02
CA ALA A 44 5.78 3.71 5.30
C ALA A 44 6.29 2.42 5.97
N GLU A 45 6.47 2.43 7.29
CA GLU A 45 6.86 1.23 8.05
C GLU A 45 5.85 0.10 7.87
N LYS A 46 4.56 0.38 7.99
CA LYS A 46 3.52 -0.63 7.78
C LYS A 46 3.45 -1.09 6.32
N ALA A 47 3.70 -0.22 5.34
CA ALA A 47 3.75 -0.60 3.93
C ALA A 47 4.91 -1.55 3.63
N MET A 48 6.11 -1.29 4.19
CA MET A 48 7.27 -2.18 4.05
C MET A 48 6.97 -3.58 4.61
N LEU A 49 6.37 -3.66 5.80
CA LEU A 49 5.99 -4.94 6.39
C LEU A 49 4.96 -5.68 5.54
N ARG A 50 3.96 -4.99 4.98
CA ARG A 50 2.98 -5.61 4.06
C ARG A 50 3.65 -6.14 2.80
N ARG A 51 4.58 -5.39 2.21
CA ARG A 51 5.34 -5.82 1.02
C ARG A 51 6.17 -7.08 1.32
N LEU A 52 6.85 -7.11 2.46
CA LEU A 52 7.62 -8.27 2.91
C LEU A 52 6.73 -9.52 3.06
N ILE A 53 5.58 -9.38 3.72
CA ILE A 53 4.62 -10.48 3.88
C ILE A 53 4.17 -10.99 2.51
N SER A 54 3.75 -10.10 1.60
CA SER A 54 3.32 -10.49 0.26
C SER A 54 4.40 -11.26 -0.50
N LYS A 55 5.66 -10.82 -0.42
CA LYS A 55 6.79 -11.48 -1.08
C LYS A 55 7.08 -12.86 -0.50
N LEU A 56 7.08 -13.00 0.82
CA LEU A 56 7.25 -14.30 1.47
C LEU A 56 6.11 -15.25 1.14
N THR A 57 4.87 -14.77 1.10
CA THR A 57 3.72 -15.59 0.69
C THR A 57 3.85 -16.06 -0.76
N GLU A 58 4.31 -15.19 -1.66
CA GLU A 58 4.60 -15.56 -3.06
C GLU A 58 5.66 -16.68 -3.12
N SER A 59 6.76 -16.55 -2.39
CA SER A 59 7.82 -17.57 -2.32
C SER A 59 7.32 -18.90 -1.75
N VAL A 60 6.49 -18.86 -0.72
CA VAL A 60 5.87 -20.07 -0.13
C VAL A 60 4.98 -20.77 -1.15
N ASN A 61 4.16 -20.02 -1.89
CA ASN A 61 3.30 -20.60 -2.93
C ASN A 61 4.13 -21.26 -4.04
N GLN A 62 5.21 -20.63 -4.50
CA GLN A 62 6.12 -21.21 -5.49
C GLN A 62 6.75 -22.52 -5.00
N ALA A 63 7.13 -22.57 -3.72
CA ALA A 63 7.66 -23.79 -3.11
C ALA A 63 6.63 -24.93 -3.07
N TYR A 64 5.35 -24.63 -2.81
CA TYR A 64 4.27 -25.62 -2.88
C TYR A 64 3.96 -26.10 -4.30
N GLU A 65 4.02 -25.20 -5.30
CA GLU A 65 3.80 -25.56 -6.69
C GLU A 65 4.89 -26.50 -7.25
N ALA A 66 6.12 -26.39 -6.76
CA ALA A 66 7.27 -27.22 -7.14
C ALA A 66 7.44 -27.37 -8.67
N SER A 67 7.10 -26.32 -9.42
CA SER A 67 7.10 -26.32 -10.89
C SER A 67 8.49 -26.16 -11.51
N LYS A 68 9.50 -25.83 -10.70
CA LYS A 68 10.91 -25.62 -11.06
C LYS A 68 11.84 -26.38 -10.10
N PRO A 69 13.11 -26.60 -10.47
CA PRO A 69 14.12 -27.10 -9.54
C PRO A 69 14.19 -26.24 -8.27
N ALA A 70 14.46 -26.88 -7.14
CA ALA A 70 14.48 -26.21 -5.83
C ALA A 70 15.46 -25.02 -5.79
N ASP A 71 16.65 -25.16 -6.39
CA ASP A 71 17.66 -24.12 -6.43
C ASP A 71 17.17 -22.85 -7.14
N GLU A 72 16.35 -22.99 -8.19
CA GLU A 72 15.77 -21.84 -8.90
C GLU A 72 14.69 -21.14 -8.07
N ILE A 73 13.87 -21.90 -7.35
CA ILE A 73 12.83 -21.34 -6.46
C ILE A 73 13.49 -20.55 -5.32
N ILE A 74 14.56 -21.09 -4.74
CA ILE A 74 15.34 -20.42 -3.69
C ILE A 74 15.95 -19.11 -4.22
N ALA A 75 16.64 -19.15 -5.37
CA ALA A 75 17.25 -17.97 -5.96
C ALA A 75 16.21 -16.86 -6.28
N GLN A 76 15.02 -17.26 -6.75
CA GLN A 76 13.94 -16.32 -7.03
C GLN A 76 13.34 -15.70 -5.76
N ALA A 77 13.21 -16.49 -4.69
CA ALA A 77 12.78 -16.00 -3.38
C ALA A 77 13.80 -15.01 -2.77
N GLU A 78 15.09 -15.31 -2.85
CA GLU A 78 16.16 -14.43 -2.37
C GLU A 78 16.14 -13.09 -3.11
N LYS A 79 16.05 -13.12 -4.44
CA LYS A 79 15.94 -11.91 -5.25
C LYS A 79 14.73 -11.06 -4.84
N GLY A 80 13.57 -11.69 -4.66
CA GLY A 80 12.34 -11.01 -4.27
C GLY A 80 12.35 -10.39 -2.86
N LEU A 81 13.27 -10.80 -2.00
CA LEU A 81 13.48 -10.20 -0.66
C LEU A 81 14.46 -9.03 -0.68
N ILE A 82 15.41 -9.03 -1.62
CA ILE A 82 16.42 -7.99 -1.76
C ILE A 82 15.86 -6.77 -2.51
N ASP A 83 14.96 -6.99 -3.48
CA ASP A 83 14.28 -5.97 -4.29
C ASP A 83 13.05 -5.35 -3.59
#